data_AF-A0A419A6C6-F1
#
_entry.id   AF-A0A419A6C6-F1
#
_cell.length_a   1.000
_cell.length_b   1.000
_cell.length_c   1.000
_cell.angle_alpha   90.00
_cell.angle_beta   90.00
_cell.angle_gamma   90.00
#
_symmetry.space_group_name_H-M   'P 1'
#
loop_
_entity.id
_entity.type
_entity.pdbx_description
1 polymer ?
#
loop_
_entity_poly.entity_id
_entity_poly.type
_entity_poly.pdbx_seq_one_letter_code
_entity_poly.pdbx_strand_id
1 'polypeptide(L)'
;MRPALRQPLVLTGALALAALLSGCGKQGNPDGRPPAKPAEMTAAMVDPGRGTLSRARISTKSGEILILEPDGSVSTMALDSPGGRDAFAVTEADLAALNANLDLNLSGVAAPVRRRGPTAQELALEAFAARTRPALPAWQEGTELAPEDFIAVRVDTLNASGAGDLVEVTANLRQGVDADIAFSYATCALAGWAKDNGGKYGRHIRTLQDTRNGKLLIGAAFTVSDSKPMGLRVMETNETLRECKARGIPAA
;
A
#
# COMPACT_ATOMS: atom_id res chain seq x y z
N MET A 1 -41.14 -17.07 58.91
CA MET A 1 -40.71 -18.31 58.24
C MET A 1 -40.87 -18.12 56.74
N ARG A 2 -39.77 -18.08 55.99
CA ARG A 2 -39.74 -17.93 54.53
C ARG A 2 -39.80 -19.31 53.86
N PRO A 3 -40.50 -19.47 52.72
CA PRO A 3 -40.09 -20.40 51.68
C PRO A 3 -39.63 -19.67 50.42
N ALA A 4 -38.66 -20.28 49.76
CA ALA A 4 -37.83 -19.72 48.71
C ALA A 4 -38.51 -19.69 47.33
N LEU A 5 -38.21 -18.64 46.56
CA LEU A 5 -38.50 -18.57 45.12
C LEU A 5 -37.53 -19.48 44.34
N ARG A 6 -38.09 -20.29 43.44
CA ARG A 6 -37.39 -21.01 42.38
C ARG A 6 -37.10 -20.04 41.23
N GLN A 7 -35.83 -19.94 40.83
CA GLN A 7 -35.42 -19.35 39.55
C GLN A 7 -34.92 -20.46 38.61
N PRO A 8 -35.17 -20.38 37.29
CA PRO A 8 -34.62 -21.31 36.32
C PRO A 8 -33.15 -20.95 36.04
N LEU A 9 -32.29 -21.96 36.17
CA LEU A 9 -30.86 -21.89 35.94
C LEU A 9 -30.59 -21.94 34.43
N VAL A 10 -30.27 -20.79 33.82
CA VAL A 10 -29.75 -20.73 32.45
C VAL A 10 -28.29 -21.12 32.50
N LEU A 11 -28.00 -22.38 32.14
CA LEU A 11 -26.63 -22.87 31.93
C LEU A 11 -26.05 -22.21 30.68
N THR A 12 -25.15 -21.26 30.88
CA THR A 12 -24.16 -20.85 29.87
C THR A 12 -23.29 -22.06 29.53
N GLY A 13 -23.45 -22.60 28.33
CA GLY A 13 -22.59 -23.65 27.79
C GLY A 13 -21.18 -23.12 27.56
N ALA A 14 -20.25 -23.48 28.44
CA ALA A 14 -18.83 -23.31 28.23
C ALA A 14 -18.34 -24.35 27.20
N LEU A 15 -17.91 -23.89 26.03
CA LEU A 15 -17.09 -24.66 25.12
C LEU A 15 -15.68 -24.76 25.73
N ALA A 16 -15.43 -25.85 26.46
CA ALA A 16 -14.12 -26.19 27.00
C ALA A 16 -13.21 -26.68 25.86
N LEU A 17 -12.23 -25.86 25.47
CA LEU A 17 -11.10 -26.30 24.66
C LEU A 17 -10.10 -27.01 25.60
N ALA A 18 -10.29 -28.31 25.79
CA ALA A 18 -9.31 -29.14 26.50
C ALA A 18 -8.10 -29.37 25.59
N ALA A 19 -7.03 -28.61 25.79
CA ALA A 19 -5.71 -28.96 25.27
C ALA A 19 -5.20 -30.19 26.04
N LEU A 20 -5.42 -31.37 25.48
CA LEU A 20 -4.76 -32.59 25.95
C LEU A 20 -3.27 -32.47 25.64
N LEU A 21 -2.50 -31.98 26.62
CA LEU A 21 -1.07 -32.26 26.73
C LEU A 21 -0.92 -33.76 26.98
N SER A 22 -0.98 -34.55 25.92
CA SER A 22 -0.54 -35.94 25.95
C SER A 22 0.96 -35.95 26.22
N GLY A 23 1.33 -36.06 27.50
CA GLY A 23 2.63 -36.57 27.89
C GLY A 23 2.77 -37.98 27.29
N CYS A 24 3.59 -38.11 26.25
CA CYS A 24 3.97 -39.41 25.71
C CYS A 24 4.97 -40.09 26.65
N GLY A 25 4.50 -40.47 27.83
CA GLY A 25 5.10 -41.53 28.62
C GLY A 25 4.46 -42.86 28.24
N LYS A 26 5.07 -43.60 27.31
CA LYS A 26 5.29 -45.06 27.43
C LYS A 26 5.89 -45.71 26.17
N GLN A 27 6.81 -46.63 26.48
CA GLN A 27 7.21 -47.82 25.73
C GLN A 27 7.98 -47.65 24.41
N GLY A 28 9.31 -47.80 24.49
CA GLY A 28 10.07 -48.54 23.46
C GLY A 28 11.11 -47.77 22.64
N ASN A 29 12.18 -47.28 23.26
CA ASN A 29 13.51 -47.27 22.62
C ASN A 29 14.58 -47.43 23.71
N PRO A 30 15.39 -48.51 23.73
CA PRO A 30 16.35 -48.77 24.81
C PRO A 30 17.50 -47.75 24.92
N ASP A 31 17.70 -46.88 23.93
CA ASP A 31 18.88 -46.02 23.85
C ASP A 31 18.65 -44.54 24.25
N GLY A 32 17.45 -44.17 24.72
CA GLY A 32 17.18 -42.81 25.23
C GLY A 32 17.39 -41.66 24.23
N ARG A 33 17.67 -41.95 22.95
CA ARG A 33 17.94 -40.97 21.91
C ARG A 33 16.63 -40.28 21.50
N PRO A 34 16.58 -38.93 21.48
CA PRO A 34 15.44 -38.19 20.92
C PRO A 34 15.15 -38.66 19.49
N PRO A 35 13.87 -38.71 19.07
CA PRO A 35 13.53 -39.08 17.70
C PRO A 35 14.25 -38.15 16.70
N ALA A 36 14.64 -38.71 15.56
CA ALA A 36 15.28 -37.93 14.50
C ALA A 36 14.33 -36.81 14.03
N LYS A 37 14.89 -35.62 13.77
CA LYS A 37 14.12 -34.47 13.28
C LYS A 37 13.37 -34.87 12.00
N PRO A 38 12.04 -34.65 11.92
CA PRO A 38 11.27 -35.00 10.72
C PRO A 38 11.79 -34.20 9.52
N ALA A 39 11.85 -34.82 8.34
CA ALA A 39 12.39 -34.19 7.13
C ALA A 39 11.54 -33.00 6.62
N GLU A 40 10.25 -32.99 6.97
CA GLU A 40 9.30 -31.92 6.61
C GLU A 40 8.42 -31.57 7.81
N MET A 41 8.03 -30.31 7.92
CA MET A 41 6.99 -29.84 8.84
C MET A 41 5.86 -29.18 8.05
N THR A 42 4.62 -29.44 8.43
CA THR A 42 3.45 -28.77 7.86
C THR A 42 3.00 -27.63 8.77
N ALA A 43 2.79 -26.45 8.20
CA ALA A 43 2.27 -25.28 8.92
C ALA A 43 1.05 -24.71 8.20
N ALA A 44 0.08 -24.21 8.96
CA ALA A 44 -1.02 -23.43 8.40
C ALA A 44 -0.57 -21.96 8.37
N MET A 45 -0.61 -21.34 7.20
CA MET A 45 -0.29 -19.92 7.00
C MET A 45 -1.57 -19.18 6.59
N VAL A 46 -1.69 -17.92 7.02
CA VAL A 46 -2.78 -17.03 6.57
C VAL A 46 -2.27 -16.27 5.35
N ASP A 47 -2.98 -16.39 4.23
CA ASP A 47 -2.70 -15.56 3.04
C ASP A 47 -3.13 -14.11 3.31
N PRO A 48 -2.20 -13.13 3.34
CA PRO A 48 -2.52 -11.74 3.64
C PRO A 48 -3.40 -11.06 2.57
N GLY A 49 -3.55 -11.64 1.38
CA GLY A 49 -4.41 -11.11 0.32
C GLY A 49 -5.86 -11.63 0.34
N ARG A 50 -6.14 -12.73 1.04
CA ARG A 50 -7.45 -13.42 0.96
C ARG A 50 -8.03 -13.89 2.29
N GLY A 51 -7.26 -13.89 3.39
CA GLY A 51 -7.74 -14.34 4.70
C GLY A 51 -8.02 -15.85 4.78
N THR A 52 -7.61 -16.63 3.79
CA THR A 52 -7.78 -18.09 3.77
C THR A 52 -6.54 -18.79 4.33
N LEU A 53 -6.76 -19.84 5.14
CA LEU A 53 -5.70 -20.69 5.67
C LEU A 53 -5.16 -21.61 4.57
N SER A 54 -3.90 -21.43 4.16
CA SER A 54 -3.18 -22.34 3.26
C SER A 54 -2.23 -23.24 4.06
N ARG A 55 -2.01 -24.48 3.59
CA ARG A 55 -1.05 -25.42 4.20
C ARG A 55 0.29 -25.32 3.48
N ALA A 56 1.31 -24.88 4.19
CA ALA A 56 2.69 -24.85 3.71
C ALA A 56 3.49 -26.07 4.21
N ARG A 57 4.47 -26.51 3.42
CA ARG A 57 5.47 -27.50 3.82
C ARG A 57 6.84 -26.85 3.95
N ILE A 58 7.51 -27.14 5.04
CA ILE A 58 8.83 -26.60 5.39
C ILE A 58 9.82 -27.76 5.38
N SER A 59 10.81 -27.71 4.49
CA SER A 59 11.91 -28.67 4.46
C SER A 59 12.85 -28.38 5.62
N THR A 60 13.01 -29.34 6.53
CA THR A 60 13.87 -29.16 7.71
C THR A 60 15.35 -29.40 7.43
N LYS A 61 15.67 -29.93 6.25
CA LYS A 61 17.02 -30.20 5.75
C LYS A 61 17.62 -29.00 5.00
N SER A 62 16.84 -28.33 4.15
CA SER A 62 17.34 -27.23 3.32
C SER A 62 17.05 -25.84 3.89
N GLY A 63 16.16 -25.70 4.87
CA GLY A 63 15.77 -24.38 5.39
C GLY A 63 14.98 -23.55 4.37
N GLU A 64 14.38 -24.23 3.39
CA GLU A 64 13.58 -23.60 2.34
C GLU A 64 12.10 -23.77 2.67
N ILE A 65 11.34 -22.69 2.48
CA ILE A 65 9.88 -22.76 2.46
C ILE A 65 9.47 -23.01 1.02
N LEU A 66 8.66 -24.05 0.84
CA LEU A 66 7.99 -24.36 -0.42
C LEU A 66 6.55 -23.89 -0.29
N ILE A 67 6.20 -22.83 -0.99
CA ILE A 67 4.84 -22.31 -1.03
C ILE A 67 4.16 -22.89 -2.26
N LEU A 68 3.08 -23.65 -2.05
CA LEU A 68 2.24 -24.14 -3.13
C LEU A 68 1.25 -23.04 -3.50
N GLU A 69 1.46 -22.43 -4.66
CA GLU A 69 0.63 -21.37 -5.18
C GLU A 69 -0.73 -21.91 -5.65
N PRO A 70 -1.77 -21.05 -5.75
CA PRO A 70 -3.11 -21.47 -6.19
C PRO A 70 -3.17 -22.03 -7.61
N ASP A 71 -2.18 -21.71 -8.45
CA ASP A 71 -2.03 -22.24 -9.81
C ASP A 71 -1.31 -23.60 -9.85
N GLY A 72 -0.91 -24.12 -8.68
CA GLY A 72 -0.20 -25.39 -8.53
C GLY A 72 1.32 -25.28 -8.69
N SER A 73 1.87 -24.08 -8.93
CA SER A 73 3.30 -23.85 -8.95
C SER A 73 3.90 -23.85 -7.55
N VAL A 74 5.19 -24.15 -7.43
CA VAL A 74 5.92 -24.15 -6.15
C VAL A 74 6.94 -23.03 -6.19
N SER A 75 6.73 -22.00 -5.38
CA SER A 75 7.74 -20.96 -5.16
C SER A 75 8.64 -21.37 -3.98
N THR A 76 9.95 -21.15 -4.13
CA THR A 76 10.94 -21.50 -3.12
C THR A 76 11.56 -20.24 -2.53
N MET A 77 11.70 -20.21 -1.20
CA MET A 77 12.39 -19.12 -0.51
C MET A 77 13.32 -19.67 0.56
N ALA A 78 14.61 -19.31 0.46
CA ALA A 78 15.62 -19.69 1.44
C ALA A 78 15.53 -18.79 2.69
N LEU A 79 15.22 -19.39 3.84
CA LEU A 79 15.07 -18.68 5.12
C LEU A 79 16.37 -17.99 5.57
N ASP A 80 17.51 -18.59 5.25
CA ASP A 80 18.81 -18.08 5.65
C ASP A 80 19.35 -16.97 4.75
N SER A 81 18.64 -16.64 3.66
CA SER A 81 18.99 -15.48 2.82
C SER A 81 18.69 -14.16 3.54
N PRO A 82 19.36 -13.04 3.21
CA PRO A 82 19.03 -11.74 3.78
C PRO A 82 17.52 -11.41 3.67
N GLY A 83 16.93 -11.60 2.49
CA GLY A 83 15.49 -11.39 2.27
C GLY A 83 14.59 -12.35 3.06
N GLY A 84 14.99 -13.61 3.23
CA GLY A 84 14.27 -14.58 4.06
C GLY A 84 14.31 -14.24 5.55
N ARG A 85 15.45 -13.79 6.06
CA ARG A 85 15.58 -13.35 7.46
C ARG A 85 14.76 -12.11 7.74
N ASP A 86 14.72 -11.16 6.81
CA ASP A 86 13.94 -9.93 6.93
C ASP A 86 12.43 -10.20 6.87
N ALA A 87 11.99 -11.15 6.02
CA ALA A 87 10.58 -11.54 5.90
C ALA A 87 10.00 -12.19 7.17
N PHE A 88 10.83 -12.84 7.99
CA PHE A 88 10.43 -13.49 9.25
C PHE A 88 11.02 -12.83 10.50
N ALA A 89 11.61 -11.63 10.39
CA ALA A 89 12.08 -10.88 11.53
C ALA A 89 10.88 -10.36 12.35
N VAL A 90 10.45 -11.14 13.35
CA VAL A 90 9.35 -10.75 14.25
C VAL A 90 9.89 -9.84 15.34
N THR A 91 9.31 -8.65 15.49
CA THR A 91 9.71 -7.69 16.54
C THR A 91 8.85 -7.79 17.78
N GLU A 92 9.30 -7.21 18.90
CA GLU A 92 8.48 -7.13 20.12
C GLU A 92 7.17 -6.34 19.91
N ALA A 93 7.16 -5.35 19.02
CA ALA A 93 5.93 -4.62 18.67
C ALA A 93 4.97 -5.52 17.86
N ASP A 94 5.49 -6.31 16.92
CA ASP A 94 4.70 -7.28 16.16
C ASP A 94 4.18 -8.40 17.07
N LEU A 95 5.01 -8.88 18.01
CA LEU A 95 4.63 -9.84 19.05
C LEU A 95 3.61 -9.26 20.03
N ALA A 96 3.70 -7.97 20.37
CA ALA A 96 2.72 -7.30 21.23
C ALA A 96 1.37 -7.12 20.52
N ALA A 97 1.38 -6.78 19.23
CA ALA A 97 0.18 -6.74 18.39
C ALA A 97 -0.46 -8.13 18.17
N LEU A 98 0.37 -9.18 18.05
CA LEU A 98 -0.08 -10.57 17.99
C LEU A 98 -0.62 -11.04 19.35
N ASN A 99 0.05 -10.73 20.46
CA ASN A 99 -0.39 -11.08 21.81
C ASN A 99 -1.75 -10.44 22.14
N ALA A 100 -1.93 -9.16 21.77
CA ALA A 100 -3.22 -8.48 21.96
C ALA A 100 -4.40 -9.18 21.24
N ASN A 101 -4.12 -9.97 20.19
CA ASN A 101 -5.13 -10.71 19.44
C ASN A 101 -5.19 -12.21 19.77
N LEU A 102 -4.15 -12.79 20.37
CA LEU A 102 -3.99 -14.25 20.52
C LEU A 102 -3.76 -14.74 21.96
N ASP A 103 -3.73 -13.86 22.97
CA ASP A 103 -3.58 -14.18 24.40
C ASP A 103 -2.38 -15.11 24.69
N LEU A 104 -1.21 -14.76 24.14
CA LEU A 104 0.02 -15.54 24.24
C LEU A 104 0.94 -14.97 25.34
N ASN A 105 1.21 -15.74 26.39
CA ASN A 105 2.14 -15.29 27.44
C ASN A 105 3.62 -15.42 27.00
N LEU A 106 4.23 -14.30 26.61
CA LEU A 106 5.63 -14.20 26.18
C LEU A 106 6.57 -13.61 27.26
N SER A 107 6.15 -13.55 28.54
CA SER A 107 6.99 -13.05 29.63
C SER A 107 8.18 -13.98 29.88
N GLY A 108 9.35 -13.65 29.33
CA GLY A 108 10.60 -14.40 29.54
C GLY A 108 11.50 -14.53 28.31
N VAL A 109 11.03 -14.15 27.12
CA VAL A 109 11.83 -14.16 25.88
C VAL A 109 12.48 -12.79 25.70
N ALA A 110 13.64 -12.57 26.32
CA ALA A 110 14.43 -11.37 26.07
C ALA A 110 15.26 -11.58 24.79
N ALA A 111 14.74 -11.15 23.65
CA ALA A 111 15.53 -11.09 22.42
C ALA A 111 16.49 -9.89 22.51
N PRO A 112 17.77 -10.02 22.07
CA PRO A 112 18.66 -8.88 22.03
C PRO A 112 18.08 -7.82 21.08
N VAL A 113 17.85 -6.60 21.61
CA VAL A 113 17.39 -5.44 20.84
C VAL A 113 18.50 -5.01 19.87
N ARG A 114 18.57 -5.68 18.72
CA ARG A 114 19.33 -5.18 17.58
C ARG A 114 18.54 -4.03 16.96
N ARG A 115 19.23 -2.94 16.57
CA ARG A 115 18.60 -1.87 15.80
C ARG A 115 17.93 -2.49 14.57
N ARG A 116 16.61 -2.36 14.47
CA ARG A 116 15.82 -2.82 13.32
C ARG A 116 16.35 -2.10 12.08
N GLY A 117 16.82 -2.88 11.10
CA GLY A 117 17.03 -2.37 9.75
C GLY A 117 15.68 -1.99 9.12
N PRO A 118 15.65 -1.08 8.13
CA PRO A 118 14.41 -0.70 7.48
C PRO A 118 13.72 -1.92 6.87
N THR A 119 12.42 -2.01 7.04
CA THR A 119 11.59 -3.04 6.44
C THR A 119 11.60 -2.93 4.91
N ALA A 120 11.27 -4.01 4.22
CA ALA A 120 11.05 -3.99 2.78
C ALA A 120 10.01 -2.94 2.36
N GLN A 121 8.98 -2.71 3.18
CA GLN A 121 7.98 -1.67 2.94
C GLN A 121 8.57 -0.27 3.07
N GLU A 122 9.35 0.00 4.11
CA GLU A 122 10.00 1.31 4.29
C GLU A 122 10.98 1.62 3.16
N LEU A 123 11.79 0.63 2.76
CA LEU A 123 12.68 0.75 1.60
C LEU A 123 11.90 1.01 0.31
N ALA A 124 10.76 0.34 0.10
CA ALA A 124 9.91 0.57 -1.06
C ALA A 124 9.27 1.96 -1.07
N LEU A 125 8.82 2.44 0.10
CA LEU A 125 8.26 3.79 0.26
C LEU A 125 9.31 4.86 0.04
N GLU A 126 10.53 4.66 0.56
CA GLU A 126 11.67 5.55 0.32
C GLU A 126 12.04 5.58 -1.17
N ALA A 127 12.15 4.42 -1.81
CA ALA A 127 12.43 4.31 -3.24
C ALA A 127 11.33 4.98 -4.10
N PHE A 128 10.06 4.88 -3.69
CA PHE A 128 8.97 5.58 -4.36
C PHE A 128 9.04 7.09 -4.15
N ALA A 129 9.31 7.55 -2.92
CA ALA A 129 9.47 8.96 -2.59
C ALA A 129 10.59 9.60 -3.43
N ALA A 130 11.72 8.90 -3.60
CA ALA A 130 12.84 9.32 -4.43
C ALA A 130 12.50 9.49 -5.93
N ARG A 131 11.41 8.87 -6.40
CA ARG A 131 10.92 8.99 -7.80
C ARG A 131 9.93 10.14 -7.99
N THR A 132 9.51 10.79 -6.91
CA THR A 132 8.59 11.92 -6.98
C THR A 132 9.25 13.07 -7.73
N ARG A 133 8.54 13.64 -8.71
CA ARG A 133 8.95 14.79 -9.50
C ARG A 133 8.09 16.01 -9.14
N PRO A 134 8.57 17.23 -9.45
CA PRO A 134 7.76 18.44 -9.32
C PRO A 134 6.41 18.30 -10.03
N ALA A 135 5.41 19.06 -9.59
CA ALA A 135 4.08 19.05 -10.18
C ALA A 135 4.14 19.39 -11.68
N LEU A 136 4.82 20.47 -12.01
CA LEU A 136 5.06 20.88 -13.39
C LEU A 136 6.37 20.25 -13.92
N PRO A 137 6.37 19.63 -15.10
CA PRO A 137 7.60 19.17 -15.75
C PRO A 137 8.57 20.33 -16.03
N ALA A 138 9.85 19.99 -16.17
CA ALA A 138 10.86 20.93 -16.62
C ALA A 138 10.73 21.13 -18.13
N TRP A 139 11.06 22.33 -18.60
CA TRP A 139 11.04 22.67 -20.02
C TRP A 139 12.43 23.09 -20.48
N GLN A 140 12.61 23.18 -21.80
CA GLN A 140 13.82 23.76 -22.35
C GLN A 140 13.89 25.26 -22.03
N GLU A 141 15.06 25.72 -21.61
CA GLU A 141 15.30 27.13 -21.33
C GLU A 141 15.11 27.95 -22.61
N GLY A 142 14.45 29.10 -22.51
CA GLY A 142 14.11 29.94 -23.66
C GLY A 142 12.90 29.46 -24.48
N THR A 143 12.11 28.49 -24.00
CA THR A 143 10.83 28.16 -24.63
C THR A 143 9.88 29.36 -24.52
N GLU A 144 9.52 29.94 -25.66
CA GLU A 144 8.61 31.07 -25.74
C GLU A 144 7.16 30.55 -25.83
N LEU A 145 6.33 30.96 -24.87
CA LEU A 145 4.91 30.61 -24.81
C LEU A 145 4.09 31.77 -25.36
N ALA A 146 3.32 31.50 -26.40
CA ALA A 146 2.39 32.48 -26.94
C ALA A 146 1.01 32.28 -26.29
N PRO A 147 0.30 33.33 -25.86
CA PRO A 147 -1.05 33.17 -25.29
C PRO A 147 -2.01 32.37 -26.18
N GLU A 148 -1.87 32.48 -27.50
CA GLU A 148 -2.61 31.71 -28.51
C GLU A 148 -2.33 30.20 -28.51
N ASP A 149 -1.29 29.73 -27.82
CA ASP A 149 -1.02 28.31 -27.62
C ASP A 149 -2.08 27.65 -26.73
N PHE A 150 -2.71 28.43 -25.84
CA PHE A 150 -3.69 27.98 -24.86
C PHE A 150 -5.10 28.33 -25.33
N ILE A 151 -5.74 27.42 -26.08
CA ILE A 151 -7.00 27.70 -26.77
C ILE A 151 -8.20 27.64 -25.82
N ALA A 152 -8.32 26.55 -25.06
CA ALA A 152 -9.41 26.35 -24.12
C ALA A 152 -9.07 25.26 -23.11
N VAL A 153 -9.70 25.30 -21.93
CA VAL A 153 -9.62 24.23 -20.95
C VAL A 153 -10.98 24.02 -20.29
N ARG A 154 -11.26 22.77 -19.93
CA ARG A 154 -12.45 22.35 -19.20
C ARG A 154 -12.02 21.43 -18.07
N VAL A 155 -12.64 21.60 -16.92
CA VAL A 155 -12.41 20.79 -15.72
C VAL A 155 -13.73 20.14 -15.33
N ASP A 156 -13.76 18.81 -15.33
CA ASP A 156 -14.94 18.01 -15.01
C ASP A 156 -14.66 17.13 -13.79
N THR A 157 -15.57 17.14 -12.82
CA THR A 157 -15.55 16.20 -11.69
C THR A 157 -16.17 14.87 -12.12
N LEU A 158 -15.44 13.78 -11.96
CA LEU A 158 -15.86 12.43 -12.38
C LEU A 158 -16.55 11.62 -11.26
N ASN A 159 -16.45 12.04 -10.00
CA ASN A 159 -16.99 11.30 -8.85
C ASN A 159 -18.12 12.06 -8.14
N ALA A 160 -19.16 11.33 -7.71
CA ALA A 160 -20.23 11.84 -6.86
C ALA A 160 -20.24 11.21 -5.44
N SER A 161 -19.38 10.22 -5.13
CA SER A 161 -19.54 9.41 -3.92
C SER A 161 -18.26 8.69 -3.45
N GLY A 162 -17.45 9.36 -2.62
CA GLY A 162 -16.63 8.71 -1.57
C GLY A 162 -15.13 8.50 -1.86
N ALA A 163 -14.30 9.25 -1.13
CA ALA A 163 -12.83 9.26 -1.05
C ALA A 163 -12.06 9.92 -2.21
N GLY A 164 -11.94 11.25 -2.14
CA GLY A 164 -11.16 12.08 -3.06
C GLY A 164 -11.92 12.39 -4.36
N ASP A 165 -11.91 13.65 -4.76
CA ASP A 165 -12.58 14.05 -5.99
C ASP A 165 -11.69 13.69 -7.18
N LEU A 166 -12.16 12.76 -8.01
CA LEU A 166 -11.53 12.49 -9.30
C LEU A 166 -11.95 13.60 -10.25
N VAL A 167 -10.97 14.26 -10.86
CA VAL A 167 -11.15 15.40 -11.74
C VAL A 167 -10.44 15.12 -13.05
N GLU A 168 -11.12 15.32 -14.17
CA GLU A 168 -10.54 15.29 -15.51
C GLU A 168 -10.43 16.72 -16.05
N VAL A 169 -9.22 17.06 -16.48
CA VAL A 169 -8.93 18.32 -17.15
C VAL A 169 -8.71 18.04 -18.63
N THR A 170 -9.58 18.59 -19.46
CA THR A 170 -9.45 18.55 -20.91
C THR A 170 -8.96 19.89 -21.42
N ALA A 171 -7.77 19.94 -22.03
CA ALA A 171 -7.19 21.16 -22.58
C ALA A 171 -6.98 21.05 -24.09
N ASN A 172 -7.34 22.13 -24.79
CA ASN A 172 -7.10 22.34 -26.21
C ASN A 172 -5.94 23.33 -26.37
N LEU A 173 -4.95 22.95 -27.17
CA LEU A 173 -3.79 23.75 -27.47
C LEU A 173 -3.54 23.81 -28.98
N ARG A 174 -2.72 24.78 -29.40
CA ARG A 174 -2.21 24.82 -30.79
C ARG A 174 -1.45 23.53 -31.10
N GLN A 175 -1.58 23.04 -32.33
CA GLN A 175 -0.80 21.89 -32.77
C GLN A 175 0.70 22.21 -32.76
N GLY A 176 1.51 21.27 -32.28
CA GLY A 176 2.96 21.40 -32.17
C GLY A 176 3.44 21.93 -30.81
N VAL A 177 2.54 22.28 -29.90
CA VAL A 177 2.90 22.53 -28.49
C VAL A 177 3.45 21.25 -27.87
N ASP A 178 4.52 21.39 -27.10
CA ASP A 178 5.19 20.28 -26.42
C ASP A 178 4.27 19.61 -25.37
N ALA A 179 4.41 18.30 -25.19
CA ALA A 179 3.59 17.51 -24.29
C ALA A 179 3.74 17.94 -22.81
N ASP A 180 4.93 18.37 -22.38
CA ASP A 180 5.18 18.86 -21.02
C ASP A 180 4.54 20.23 -20.79
N ILE A 181 4.50 21.09 -21.82
CA ILE A 181 3.74 22.36 -21.78
C ILE A 181 2.25 22.06 -21.69
N ALA A 182 1.75 21.16 -22.55
CA ALA A 182 0.34 20.79 -22.56
C ALA A 182 -0.10 20.23 -21.19
N PHE A 183 0.67 19.30 -20.63
CA PHE A 183 0.42 18.76 -19.29
C PHE A 183 0.49 19.83 -18.20
N SER A 184 1.42 20.79 -18.30
CA SER A 184 1.49 21.91 -17.37
C SER A 184 0.25 22.78 -17.44
N TYR A 185 -0.30 23.02 -18.63
CA TYR A 185 -1.55 23.77 -18.79
C TYR A 185 -2.73 23.08 -18.10
N ALA A 186 -2.90 21.76 -18.27
CA ALA A 186 -3.92 21.03 -17.54
C ALA A 186 -3.70 21.08 -16.01
N THR A 187 -2.46 20.99 -15.56
CA THR A 187 -2.12 21.07 -14.13
C THR A 187 -2.41 22.46 -13.55
N CYS A 188 -2.15 23.53 -14.32
CA CYS A 188 -2.47 24.91 -13.95
C CYS A 188 -3.98 25.16 -13.89
N ALA A 189 -4.73 24.63 -14.86
CA ALA A 189 -6.19 24.71 -14.83
C ALA A 189 -6.79 23.95 -13.65
N LEU A 190 -6.24 22.77 -13.31
CA LEU A 190 -6.63 22.06 -12.09
C LEU A 190 -6.36 22.89 -10.84
N ALA A 191 -5.21 23.57 -10.76
CA ALA A 191 -4.87 24.40 -9.61
C ALA A 191 -5.81 25.61 -9.46
N GLY A 192 -6.21 26.24 -10.57
CA GLY A 192 -7.25 27.29 -10.58
C GLY A 192 -8.57 26.77 -10.04
N TRP A 193 -9.07 25.67 -10.63
CA TRP A 193 -10.30 25.03 -10.18
C TRP A 193 -10.23 24.58 -8.71
N ALA A 194 -9.12 23.98 -8.28
CA ALA A 194 -8.96 23.47 -6.91
C ALA A 194 -8.97 24.62 -5.88
N LYS A 195 -8.40 25.78 -6.22
CA LYS A 195 -8.46 26.97 -5.36
C LYS A 195 -9.90 27.41 -5.12
N ASP A 196 -10.73 27.41 -6.16
CA ASP A 196 -12.12 27.83 -6.07
C ASP A 196 -13.02 26.78 -5.36
N ASN A 197 -12.60 25.52 -5.37
CA ASN A 197 -13.33 24.39 -4.78
C ASN A 197 -12.73 23.87 -3.45
N GLY A 198 -11.73 24.56 -2.89
CA GLY A 198 -11.12 24.23 -1.60
C GLY A 198 -10.12 23.06 -1.60
N GLY A 199 -9.77 22.52 -2.77
CA GLY A 199 -8.77 21.45 -2.91
C GLY A 199 -7.35 21.95 -2.64
N LYS A 200 -6.62 21.23 -1.77
CA LYS A 200 -5.24 21.59 -1.38
C LYS A 200 -4.17 20.88 -2.20
N TYR A 201 -4.42 19.63 -2.55
CA TYR A 201 -3.49 18.79 -3.30
C TYR A 201 -4.17 18.06 -4.44
N GLY A 202 -3.47 17.91 -5.54
CA GLY A 202 -3.88 17.10 -6.69
C GLY A 202 -2.81 16.07 -7.05
N ARG A 203 -3.15 14.78 -7.08
CA ARG A 203 -2.25 13.72 -7.57
C ARG A 203 -2.61 13.38 -9.01
N HIS A 204 -1.61 13.43 -9.88
CA HIS A 204 -1.76 12.99 -11.27
C HIS A 204 -1.97 11.48 -11.38
N ILE A 205 -2.92 11.06 -12.21
CA ILE A 205 -3.25 9.65 -12.48
C ILE A 205 -2.86 9.25 -13.89
N ARG A 206 -3.27 10.01 -14.90
CA ARG A 206 -3.00 9.72 -16.31
C ARG A 206 -3.09 10.99 -17.15
N THR A 207 -2.43 10.96 -18.30
CA THR A 207 -2.61 11.94 -19.38
C THR A 207 -2.80 11.17 -20.68
N LEU A 208 -3.83 11.53 -21.45
CA LEU A 208 -4.02 11.10 -22.83
C LEU A 208 -3.83 12.30 -23.75
N GLN A 209 -3.33 12.03 -24.95
CA GLN A 209 -3.09 13.04 -25.97
C GLN A 209 -3.71 12.60 -27.28
N ASP A 210 -4.34 13.53 -27.99
CA ASP A 210 -4.94 13.34 -29.30
C ASP A 210 -4.72 14.59 -30.17
N THR A 211 -4.84 14.45 -31.49
CA THR A 211 -4.81 15.58 -32.43
C THR A 211 -6.10 15.61 -33.22
N ARG A 212 -6.91 16.66 -33.06
CA ARG A 212 -8.20 16.81 -33.75
C ARG A 212 -8.31 18.18 -34.40
N ASN A 213 -8.70 18.21 -35.67
CA ASN A 213 -8.91 19.46 -36.43
C ASN A 213 -7.70 20.42 -36.38
N GLY A 214 -6.48 19.88 -36.44
CA GLY A 214 -5.24 20.68 -36.35
C GLY A 214 -5.01 21.30 -34.97
N LYS A 215 -5.60 20.75 -33.91
CA LYS A 215 -5.40 21.16 -32.52
C LYS A 215 -4.91 19.98 -31.69
N LEU A 216 -4.05 20.28 -30.72
CA LEU A 216 -3.61 19.32 -29.72
C LEU A 216 -4.65 19.27 -28.61
N LEU A 217 -5.18 18.08 -28.35
CA LEU A 217 -6.11 17.82 -27.26
C LEU A 217 -5.39 16.98 -26.20
N ILE A 218 -5.43 17.42 -24.94
CA ILE A 218 -5.00 16.60 -23.82
C ILE A 218 -6.13 16.36 -22.82
N GLY A 219 -6.17 15.16 -22.26
CA GLY A 219 -7.05 14.79 -21.15
C GLY A 219 -6.22 14.27 -20.00
N ALA A 220 -6.12 15.03 -18.91
CA ALA A 220 -5.35 14.65 -17.73
C ALA A 220 -6.30 14.41 -16.54
N ALA A 221 -6.17 13.26 -15.88
CA ALA A 221 -6.99 12.91 -14.73
C ALA A 221 -6.18 13.01 -13.43
N PHE A 222 -6.82 13.52 -12.39
CA PHE A 222 -6.21 13.79 -11.09
C PHE A 222 -7.16 13.41 -9.96
N THR A 223 -6.61 12.99 -8.82
CA THR A 223 -7.37 12.93 -7.58
C THR A 223 -7.06 14.14 -6.72
N VAL A 224 -8.09 14.79 -6.18
CA VAL A 224 -7.98 15.96 -5.31
C VAL A 224 -8.21 15.55 -3.85
N SER A 225 -7.42 16.13 -2.94
CA SER A 225 -7.41 15.75 -1.52
C SER A 225 -6.94 16.90 -0.62
N ASP A 226 -7.30 16.83 0.66
CA ASP A 226 -6.92 17.81 1.69
C ASP A 226 -5.49 17.60 2.24
N SER A 227 -5.04 16.36 2.28
CA SER A 227 -3.70 15.98 2.75
C SER A 227 -2.81 15.56 1.60
N LYS A 228 -1.52 15.89 1.65
CA LYS A 228 -0.56 15.56 0.59
C LYS A 228 -0.56 14.05 0.29
N PRO A 229 -1.06 13.62 -0.88
CA PRO A 229 -1.04 12.21 -1.24
C PRO A 229 0.36 11.78 -1.63
N MET A 230 0.65 10.48 -1.54
CA MET A 230 1.78 9.90 -2.25
C MET A 230 1.51 9.93 -3.76
N GLY A 231 2.52 10.25 -4.57
CA GLY A 231 2.39 10.21 -6.02
C GLY A 231 3.68 10.62 -6.74
N LEU A 232 3.81 10.20 -7.99
CA LEU A 232 4.96 10.58 -8.82
C LEU A 232 4.95 12.06 -9.20
N ARG A 233 3.76 12.67 -9.30
CA ARG A 233 3.55 14.11 -9.47
C ARG A 233 2.35 14.53 -8.63
N VAL A 234 2.61 15.40 -7.67
CA VAL A 234 1.60 15.92 -6.76
C VAL A 234 1.69 17.43 -6.80
N MET A 235 0.59 18.08 -7.18
CA MET A 235 0.46 19.52 -7.10
C MET A 235 0.02 19.94 -5.70
N GLU A 236 0.58 21.04 -5.20
CA GLU A 236 0.00 21.83 -4.12
C GLU A 236 -0.62 23.08 -4.76
N THR A 237 -1.91 23.31 -4.52
CA THR A 237 -2.69 24.34 -5.23
C THR A 237 -2.03 25.71 -5.24
N ASN A 238 -1.60 26.22 -4.08
CA ASN A 238 -1.03 27.56 -3.97
C ASN A 238 0.37 27.67 -4.57
N GLU A 239 1.19 26.63 -4.44
CA GLU A 239 2.53 26.58 -5.03
C GLU A 239 2.46 26.51 -6.55
N THR A 240 1.63 25.61 -7.08
CA THR A 240 1.43 25.44 -8.51
C THR A 240 0.88 26.71 -9.15
N LEU A 241 -0.07 27.41 -8.53
CA LEU A 241 -0.55 28.70 -9.07
C LEU A 241 0.55 29.78 -9.17
N ARG A 242 1.45 29.84 -8.19
CA ARG A 242 2.60 30.76 -8.27
C ARG A 242 3.52 30.37 -9.43
N GLU A 243 3.76 29.09 -9.60
CA GLU A 243 4.61 28.57 -10.66
C GLU A 243 4.00 28.78 -12.05
N CYS A 244 2.69 28.54 -12.21
CA CYS A 244 1.95 28.83 -13.44
C CYS A 244 2.07 30.30 -13.84
N LYS A 245 1.89 31.23 -12.88
CA LYS A 245 2.05 32.66 -13.11
C LYS A 245 3.48 33.02 -13.51
N ALA A 246 4.48 32.45 -12.84
CA ALA A 246 5.89 32.67 -13.16
C ALA A 246 6.26 32.16 -14.56
N ARG A 247 5.61 31.07 -15.01
CA ARG A 247 5.79 30.45 -16.32
C ARG A 247 4.89 31.04 -17.41
N GLY A 248 4.03 32.01 -17.10
CA GLY A 248 3.10 32.58 -18.08
C GLY A 248 1.98 31.63 -18.56
N ILE A 249 1.71 30.56 -17.82
CA ILE A 249 0.64 29.61 -18.15
C ILE A 249 -0.68 30.09 -17.52
N PRO A 250 -1.78 30.18 -18.28
CA PRO A 250 -3.08 30.47 -17.71
C PRO A 250 -3.52 29.35 -16.75
N ALA A 251 -3.87 29.73 -15.52
CA ALA A 251 -4.69 28.92 -14.63
C ALA A 251 -6.12 29.41 -14.82
N ALA A 252 -7.00 28.53 -15.30
CA ALA A 252 -8.36 28.81 -15.79
C ALA A 252 -9.14 29.86 -14.97
#